data_AF-A0A0F9V0G9-F1
#
_entry.id   AF-A0A0F9V0G9-F1
#
_cell.length_a   1.000
_cell.length_b   1.000
_cell.length_c   1.000
_cell.angle_alpha   90.00
_cell.angle_beta   90.00
_cell.angle_gamma   90.00
#
_symmetry.space_group_name_H-M   'P 1'
#
loop_
_entity.id
_entity.type
_entity.pdbx_description
1 polymer ?
#
loop_
_entity_poly.entity_id
_entity_poly.type
_entity_poly.pdbx_seq_one_letter_code
_entity_poly.pdbx_strand_id
1 'polypeptide(L)'
;MRDPQTWEAVKASNPVADPEAKSKIDRLLNQPEYLLAMATTSLAADLQTMADASLRVTLAFLMLEEVESDFPKAAEITRDIMRELLSASYAVVKSTTLAIHERQSGHKRSLVKMHSAHDSKVERAQAIATDLWRSAEYATMRIGSMTEEVYSRMYEEGFAKVLPEKDRVRDWIKPVAPSFARKGGRPPKPSRL
;
A
#
# COMPACT_ATOMS: atom_id res chain seq x y z
N MET A 1 -13.93 -17.75 36.10
CA MET A 1 -14.89 -16.64 35.94
C MET A 1 -14.09 -15.34 35.97
N ARG A 2 -13.96 -14.63 34.83
CA ARG A 2 -13.33 -13.31 34.80
C ARG A 2 -14.38 -12.27 35.19
N ASP A 3 -14.02 -11.39 36.11
CA ASP A 3 -14.86 -10.32 36.62
C ASP A 3 -15.33 -9.41 35.46
N PRO A 4 -16.65 -9.32 35.16
CA PRO A 4 -17.18 -8.50 34.09
C PRO A 4 -16.76 -7.02 34.16
N GLN A 5 -16.46 -6.49 35.35
CA GLN A 5 -16.05 -5.10 35.51
C GLN A 5 -14.66 -4.80 34.95
N THR A 6 -13.78 -5.80 34.88
CA THR A 6 -12.42 -5.61 34.34
C THR A 6 -12.37 -5.49 32.82
N TRP A 7 -13.35 -6.05 32.08
CA TRP A 7 -13.39 -5.97 30.62
C TRP A 7 -13.91 -4.62 30.10
N GLU A 8 -14.88 -4.03 30.79
CA GLU A 8 -15.38 -2.67 30.49
C GLU A 8 -14.31 -1.61 30.75
N ALA A 9 -13.54 -1.74 31.84
CA ALA A 9 -12.43 -0.84 32.15
C ALA A 9 -11.28 -0.92 31.12
N VAL A 10 -11.00 -2.10 30.57
CA VAL A 10 -10.00 -2.29 29.50
C VAL A 10 -10.49 -1.76 28.15
N LYS A 11 -11.80 -1.80 27.88
CA LYS A 11 -12.38 -1.12 26.70
C LYS A 11 -12.32 0.41 26.83
N ALA A 12 -12.58 0.95 28.03
CA ALA A 12 -12.54 2.39 28.29
C ALA A 12 -11.12 2.98 28.23
N SER A 13 -10.08 2.16 28.48
CA SER A 13 -8.68 2.58 28.38
C SER A 13 -8.04 2.32 27.02
N ASN A 14 -8.78 1.76 26.06
CA ASN A 14 -8.26 1.51 24.71
C ASN A 14 -8.34 2.79 23.87
N PRO A 15 -7.21 3.46 23.54
CA PRO A 15 -7.21 4.74 22.82
C PRO A 15 -7.74 4.63 21.38
N VAL A 16 -8.01 3.41 20.90
CA VAL A 16 -8.59 3.12 19.58
C VAL A 16 -10.12 3.26 19.56
N ALA A 17 -10.78 3.39 20.72
CA ALA A 17 -12.23 3.54 20.82
C ALA A 17 -12.73 4.98 20.59
N ASP A 18 -11.84 5.98 20.62
CA ASP A 18 -12.16 7.36 20.27
C ASP A 18 -12.21 7.52 18.73
N PRO A 19 -13.37 7.83 18.14
CA PRO A 19 -13.52 8.04 16.70
C PRO A 19 -12.62 9.16 16.17
N GLU A 20 -12.31 10.15 17.00
CA GLU A 20 -11.47 11.28 16.63
C GLU A 20 -9.99 10.87 16.61
N ALA A 21 -9.52 10.13 17.62
CA ALA A 21 -8.19 9.53 17.61
C ALA A 21 -7.99 8.57 16.43
N LYS A 22 -9.00 7.74 16.12
CA LYS A 22 -8.97 6.83 14.96
C LYS A 22 -8.89 7.59 13.64
N SER A 23 -9.73 8.61 13.45
CA SER A 23 -9.72 9.48 12.27
C SER A 23 -8.38 10.22 12.12
N LYS A 24 -7.77 10.64 13.22
CA LYS A 24 -6.44 11.28 13.24
C LYS A 24 -5.33 10.29 12.87
N ILE A 25 -5.36 9.07 13.39
CA ILE A 25 -4.43 8.00 13.02
C ILE A 25 -4.58 7.65 11.54
N ASP A 26 -5.81 7.49 11.03
CA ASP A 26 -6.07 7.20 9.62
C ASP A 26 -5.58 8.35 8.71
N ARG A 27 -5.70 9.61 9.13
CA ARG A 27 -5.13 10.75 8.39
C ARG A 27 -3.60 10.73 8.39
N LEU A 28 -2.96 10.42 9.51
CA LEU A 28 -1.50 10.33 9.61
C LEU A 28 -0.95 9.17 8.78
N LEU A 29 -1.59 7.99 8.83
CA LEU A 29 -1.21 6.82 8.03
C LEU A 29 -1.41 7.02 6.53
N ASN A 30 -2.24 7.98 6.11
CA ASN A 30 -2.43 8.35 4.70
C ASN A 30 -1.52 9.50 4.24
N GLN A 31 -0.66 10.04 5.10
CA GLN A 31 0.34 11.03 4.70
C GLN A 31 1.63 10.32 4.25
N PRO A 32 2.14 10.60 3.04
CA PRO A 32 3.32 9.93 2.51
C PRO A 32 4.59 10.18 3.35
N GLU A 33 4.70 11.35 3.97
CA GLU A 33 5.83 11.70 4.85
C GLU A 33 5.84 10.88 6.14
N TYR A 34 4.67 10.58 6.70
CA TYR A 34 4.54 9.78 7.92
C TYR A 34 4.84 8.30 7.65
N LEU A 35 4.36 7.77 6.52
CA LEU A 35 4.71 6.42 6.06
C LEU A 35 6.21 6.28 5.79
N LEU A 36 6.83 7.29 5.19
CA LEU A 36 8.26 7.33 4.96
C LEU A 36 9.03 7.34 6.29
N ALA A 37 8.66 8.20 7.23
CA ALA A 37 9.29 8.30 8.55
C ALA A 37 9.16 7.01 9.36
N MET A 38 8.00 6.36 9.33
CA MET A 38 7.81 5.04 9.95
C MET A 38 8.66 3.96 9.29
N ALA A 39 8.71 3.93 7.96
CA ALA A 39 9.54 2.96 7.23
C ALA A 39 11.03 3.16 7.52
N THR A 40 11.51 4.40 7.57
CA THR A 40 12.92 4.69 7.91
C THR A 40 13.25 4.34 9.35
N THR A 41 12.32 4.56 10.28
CA THR A 41 12.54 4.23 11.71
C THR A 41 12.55 2.71 11.92
N SER A 42 11.62 1.98 11.28
CA SER A 42 11.62 0.51 11.29
C SER A 42 12.91 -0.05 10.70
N LEU A 43 13.32 0.46 9.53
CA LEU A 43 14.54 0.03 8.86
C LEU A 43 15.79 0.31 9.71
N ALA A 44 15.85 1.46 10.37
CA ALA A 44 16.96 1.79 11.27
C ALA A 44 17.03 0.83 12.47
N ALA A 45 15.89 0.47 13.07
CA ALA A 45 15.84 -0.51 14.16
C ALA A 45 16.26 -1.92 13.71
N ASP A 46 15.84 -2.33 12.51
CA ASP A 46 16.24 -3.61 11.91
C ASP A 46 17.75 -3.64 11.64
N LEU A 47 18.31 -2.57 11.07
CA LEU A 47 19.75 -2.44 10.81
C LEU A 47 20.57 -2.47 12.10
N GLN A 48 20.11 -1.80 13.16
CA GLN A 48 20.78 -1.83 14.46
C GLN A 48 20.76 -3.25 15.04
N THR A 49 19.62 -3.94 14.96
CA THR A 49 19.49 -5.33 15.43
C THR A 49 20.42 -6.27 14.68
N MET A 50 20.56 -6.09 13.36
CA MET A 50 21.50 -6.86 12.54
C MET A 50 22.96 -6.57 12.91
N ALA A 51 23.32 -5.31 13.12
CA ALA A 51 24.66 -4.92 13.54
C ALA A 51 25.02 -5.52 14.91
N ASP A 52 24.11 -5.44 15.88
CA ASP A 52 24.28 -6.03 17.22
C ASP A 52 24.43 -7.55 17.15
N ALA A 53 23.63 -8.23 16.32
CA ALA A 53 23.75 -9.67 16.10
C ALA A 53 25.10 -10.06 15.47
N SER A 54 25.53 -9.31 14.45
CA SER A 54 26.83 -9.53 13.79
C SER A 54 28.00 -9.34 14.77
N LEU A 55 27.92 -8.32 15.63
CA LEU A 55 28.93 -8.08 16.66
C LEU A 55 29.00 -9.23 17.67
N ARG A 56 27.85 -9.72 18.15
CA ARG A 56 27.79 -10.86 19.08
C ARG A 56 28.37 -12.14 18.49
N VAL A 57 28.07 -12.43 17.23
CA VAL A 57 28.65 -13.58 16.52
C VAL A 57 30.17 -13.43 16.42
N THR A 58 30.65 -12.25 16.05
CA THR A 58 32.09 -11.97 15.95
C THR A 58 32.79 -12.14 17.31
N LEU A 59 32.21 -11.61 18.39
CA LEU A 59 32.75 -11.78 19.74
C LEU A 59 32.77 -13.25 20.17
N ALA A 60 31.74 -14.02 19.85
CA ALA A 60 31.71 -15.45 20.15
C ALA A 60 32.83 -16.23 19.45
N PHE A 61 33.18 -15.85 18.20
CA PHE A 61 34.32 -16.44 17.51
C PHE A 61 35.66 -16.07 18.15
N LEU A 62 35.86 -14.81 18.54
CA LEU A 62 37.08 -14.38 19.24
C LEU A 62 37.26 -15.11 20.58
N MET A 63 36.18 -15.30 21.34
CA MET A 63 36.23 -16.08 22.58
C MET A 63 36.57 -17.55 22.32
N LEU A 64 36.14 -18.11 21.18
CA LEU A 64 36.47 -19.49 20.81
C LEU A 64 37.95 -19.66 20.45
N GLU A 65 38.56 -18.65 19.80
CA GLU A 65 40.00 -18.63 19.51
C GLU A 65 40.84 -18.62 20.78
N GLU A 66 40.40 -17.89 21.81
CA GLU A 66 41.06 -17.89 23.13
C GLU A 66 41.02 -19.28 23.78
N VAL A 67 39.85 -19.94 23.75
CA VAL A 67 39.68 -21.31 24.28
C VAL A 67 40.48 -22.35 23.51
N GLU A 68 40.76 -22.14 22.22
CA GLU A 68 41.54 -23.07 21.39
C GLU A 68 42.98 -23.23 21.88
N SER A 69 43.57 -22.18 22.47
CA SER A 69 44.90 -22.24 23.09
C SER A 69 44.95 -23.25 24.24
N ASP A 70 43.91 -23.29 25.07
CA ASP A 70 43.87 -24.11 26.28
C ASP A 70 43.26 -25.50 26.03
N PHE A 71 42.31 -25.62 25.08
CA PHE A 71 41.52 -26.82 24.83
C PHE A 71 41.24 -27.08 23.33
N PRO A 72 42.25 -27.43 22.52
CA PRO A 72 42.13 -27.48 21.05
C PRO A 72 41.06 -28.46 20.54
N LYS A 73 40.95 -29.65 21.15
CA LYS A 73 39.93 -30.64 20.76
C LYS A 73 38.50 -30.18 21.09
N ALA A 74 38.31 -29.47 22.20
CA ALA A 74 37.00 -28.96 22.58
C ALA A 74 36.59 -27.78 21.68
N ALA A 75 37.54 -26.92 21.33
CA ALA A 75 37.33 -25.81 20.40
C ALA A 75 36.94 -26.32 19.00
N GLU A 76 37.59 -27.37 18.49
CA GLU A 76 37.27 -28.00 17.20
C GLU A 76 35.82 -28.52 17.17
N ILE A 77 35.41 -29.33 18.16
CA ILE A 77 34.03 -29.85 18.25
C ILE A 77 33.02 -28.70 18.31
N THR A 78 33.32 -27.67 19.10
CA THR A 78 32.42 -26.52 19.26
C THR A 78 32.29 -25.73 17.95
N ARG A 79 33.39 -25.57 17.20
CA ARG A 79 33.41 -24.91 15.89
C ARG A 79 32.56 -25.66 14.86
N ASP A 80 32.65 -26.98 14.84
CA ASP A 80 31.85 -27.82 13.93
C ASP A 80 30.36 -27.72 14.25
N ILE A 81 29.98 -27.78 15.53
CA ILE A 81 28.59 -27.60 15.97
C ILE A 81 28.07 -26.21 15.57
N MET A 82 28.88 -25.16 15.78
CA MET A 82 28.50 -23.80 15.40
C MET A 82 28.33 -23.66 13.88
N ARG A 83 29.20 -24.27 13.08
CA ARG A 83 29.11 -24.24 11.61
C ARG A 83 27.81 -24.88 11.14
N GLU A 84 27.46 -26.05 11.66
CA GLU A 84 26.22 -26.75 11.29
C GLU A 84 24.98 -25.96 11.73
N LEU A 85 25.00 -25.37 12.93
CA LEU A 85 23.90 -24.53 13.42
C LEU A 85 23.71 -23.27 12.56
N LEU A 86 24.81 -22.59 12.19
CA LEU A 86 24.77 -21.41 11.32
C LEU A 86 24.27 -21.76 9.90
N SER A 87 24.72 -22.87 9.34
CA SER A 87 24.26 -23.38 8.05
C SER A 87 22.76 -23.68 8.06
N ALA A 88 22.29 -24.41 9.07
CA ALA A 88 20.88 -24.76 9.22
C ALA A 88 19.99 -23.53 9.42
N SER A 89 20.40 -22.61 10.30
CA SER A 89 19.66 -21.36 10.53
C SER A 89 19.59 -20.49 9.26
N TYR A 90 20.68 -20.37 8.52
CA TYR A 90 20.70 -19.65 7.25
C TYR A 90 19.73 -20.27 6.22
N ALA A 91 19.69 -21.60 6.11
CA ALA A 91 18.76 -22.29 5.22
C ALA A 91 17.29 -22.03 5.59
N VAL A 92 16.96 -22.03 6.87
CA VAL A 92 15.60 -21.73 7.38
C VAL A 92 15.22 -20.27 7.12
N VAL A 93 16.10 -19.32 7.42
CA VAL A 93 15.85 -17.89 7.16
C VAL A 93 15.66 -17.67 5.66
N LYS A 94 16.57 -18.16 4.83
CA LYS A 94 16.49 -18.03 3.37
C LYS A 94 15.18 -18.57 2.80
N SER A 95 14.80 -19.79 3.17
CA SER A 95 13.55 -20.40 2.69
C SER A 95 12.30 -19.63 3.13
N THR A 96 12.29 -19.15 4.38
CA THR A 96 11.18 -18.37 4.92
C THR A 96 11.08 -17.01 4.25
N THR A 97 12.18 -16.28 4.08
CA THR A 97 12.21 -14.99 3.40
C THR A 97 11.78 -15.10 1.94
N LEU A 98 12.24 -16.14 1.23
CA LEU A 98 11.80 -16.41 -0.14
C LEU A 98 10.29 -16.70 -0.20
N ALA A 99 9.79 -17.56 0.69
CA ALA A 99 8.36 -17.88 0.74
C ALA A 99 7.49 -16.65 1.07
N ILE A 100 7.93 -15.78 1.97
CA ILE A 100 7.26 -14.50 2.28
C ILE A 100 7.26 -13.59 1.06
N HIS A 101 8.40 -13.45 0.39
CA HIS A 101 8.53 -12.63 -0.81
C HIS A 101 7.66 -13.15 -1.97
N GLU A 102 7.59 -14.45 -2.18
CA GLU A 102 6.72 -15.08 -3.18
C GLU A 102 5.23 -14.82 -2.89
N ARG A 103 4.79 -14.98 -1.64
CA ARG A 103 3.41 -14.69 -1.23
C ARG A 103 3.05 -13.22 -1.46
N GLN A 104 3.94 -12.31 -1.07
CA GLN A 104 3.72 -10.88 -1.25
C GLN A 104 3.74 -10.47 -2.72
N SER A 105 4.66 -11.02 -3.52
CA SER A 105 4.75 -10.72 -4.95
C SER A 105 3.57 -11.28 -5.73
N GLY A 106 3.05 -12.46 -5.38
CA GLY A 106 1.83 -13.01 -5.96
C GLY A 106 0.61 -12.12 -5.73
N HIS A 107 0.43 -11.64 -4.50
CA HIS A 107 -0.64 -10.70 -4.15
C HIS A 107 -0.49 -9.35 -4.84
N LYS A 108 0.73 -8.78 -4.85
CA LYS A 108 1.00 -7.51 -5.56
C LYS A 108 0.75 -7.65 -7.07
N ARG A 109 1.09 -8.79 -7.68
CA ARG A 109 0.86 -9.04 -9.11
C ARG A 109 -0.63 -9.05 -9.47
N SER A 110 -1.50 -9.63 -8.64
CA SER A 110 -2.95 -9.61 -8.92
C SER A 110 -3.52 -8.19 -8.78
N LEU A 111 -3.09 -7.43 -7.77
CA LEU A 111 -3.47 -6.03 -7.61
C LEU A 111 -3.01 -5.18 -8.80
N VAL A 112 -1.75 -5.33 -9.25
CA VAL A 112 -1.21 -4.60 -10.41
C VAL A 112 -2.00 -4.91 -11.68
N LYS A 113 -2.38 -6.18 -11.92
CA LYS A 113 -3.21 -6.55 -13.09
C LYS A 113 -4.60 -5.92 -13.04
N MET A 114 -5.21 -5.85 -11.85
CA MET A 114 -6.51 -5.20 -11.67
C MET A 114 -6.41 -3.69 -11.86
N HIS A 115 -5.36 -3.06 -11.33
CA HIS A 115 -5.09 -1.64 -11.51
C HIS A 115 -4.82 -1.29 -12.98
N SER A 116 -3.96 -2.03 -13.69
CA SER A 116 -3.69 -1.75 -15.11
C SER A 116 -4.94 -1.89 -16.00
N ALA A 117 -5.81 -2.85 -15.69
CA ALA A 117 -7.08 -3.01 -16.41
C ALA A 117 -8.10 -1.91 -16.08
N HIS A 118 -8.03 -1.30 -14.89
CA HIS A 118 -8.82 -0.12 -14.55
C HIS A 118 -8.24 1.12 -15.24
N ASP A 119 -6.93 1.32 -15.13
CA ASP A 119 -6.25 2.53 -15.61
C ASP A 119 -6.33 2.63 -17.14
N SER A 120 -6.21 1.53 -17.87
CA SER A 120 -6.43 1.51 -19.33
C SER A 120 -7.83 1.97 -19.75
N LYS A 121 -8.87 1.68 -18.95
CA LYS A 121 -10.24 2.17 -19.22
C LYS A 121 -10.38 3.64 -18.91
N VAL A 122 -9.77 4.11 -17.82
CA VAL A 122 -9.74 5.53 -17.45
C VAL A 122 -9.03 6.34 -18.53
N GLU A 123 -7.84 5.90 -18.96
CA GLU A 123 -7.08 6.52 -20.04
C GLU A 123 -7.88 6.56 -21.34
N ARG A 124 -8.56 5.47 -21.70
CA ARG A 124 -9.40 5.45 -22.91
C ARG A 124 -10.57 6.43 -22.81
N ALA A 125 -11.26 6.48 -21.67
CA ALA A 125 -12.34 7.44 -21.42
C ALA A 125 -11.84 8.89 -21.52
N GLN A 126 -10.66 9.18 -20.97
CA GLN A 126 -10.03 10.49 -21.03
C GLN A 126 -9.62 10.88 -22.45
N ALA A 127 -9.10 9.93 -23.24
CA ALA A 127 -8.75 10.16 -24.64
C ALA A 127 -10.00 10.53 -25.46
N ILE A 128 -11.08 9.75 -25.33
CA ILE A 128 -12.35 10.02 -26.01
C ILE A 128 -12.89 11.41 -25.60
N ALA A 129 -12.91 11.72 -24.31
CA ALA A 129 -13.39 13.01 -23.82
C ALA A 129 -12.55 14.18 -24.36
N THR A 130 -11.23 14.01 -24.41
CA THR A 130 -10.30 15.01 -24.95
C THR A 130 -10.55 15.27 -26.44
N ASP A 131 -10.74 14.20 -27.22
CA ASP A 131 -10.99 14.31 -28.65
C ASP A 131 -12.35 14.95 -28.94
N LEU A 132 -13.38 14.59 -28.17
CA LEU A 132 -14.70 15.20 -28.28
C LEU A 132 -14.64 16.69 -27.94
N TRP A 133 -14.06 17.12 -26.82
CA TRP A 133 -13.96 18.55 -26.49
C TRP A 133 -13.15 19.38 -27.49
N ARG A 134 -12.25 18.77 -28.25
CA ARG A 134 -11.52 19.44 -29.34
C ARG A 134 -12.35 19.60 -30.60
N SER A 135 -13.39 18.80 -30.79
CA SER A 135 -14.35 18.96 -31.88
C SER A 135 -15.17 20.23 -31.69
N ALA A 136 -15.36 20.99 -32.78
CA ALA A 136 -16.17 22.20 -32.79
C ALA A 136 -17.62 21.96 -32.31
N GLU A 137 -18.14 20.76 -32.53
CA GLU A 137 -19.49 20.35 -32.14
C GLU A 137 -19.67 20.24 -30.62
N TYR A 138 -18.62 19.80 -29.90
CA TYR A 138 -18.69 19.52 -28.47
C TYR A 138 -17.86 20.49 -27.62
N ALA A 139 -17.25 21.50 -28.24
CA ALA A 139 -16.36 22.46 -27.59
C ALA A 139 -17.01 23.25 -26.44
N THR A 140 -18.33 23.35 -26.38
CA THR A 140 -19.08 24.04 -25.31
C THR A 140 -19.77 23.08 -24.34
N MET A 141 -19.64 21.76 -24.57
CA MET A 141 -20.36 20.74 -23.84
C MET A 141 -19.88 20.64 -22.38
N ARG A 142 -20.85 20.61 -21.45
CA ARG A 142 -20.59 20.45 -20.00
C ARG A 142 -20.24 19.00 -19.67
N ILE A 143 -19.55 18.81 -18.54
CA ILE A 143 -19.07 17.49 -18.13
C ILE A 143 -20.19 16.43 -18.00
N GLY A 144 -21.41 16.84 -17.62
CA GLY A 144 -22.56 15.92 -17.54
C GLY A 144 -22.93 15.34 -18.90
N SER A 145 -23.14 16.19 -19.91
CA SER A 145 -23.43 15.76 -21.28
C SER A 145 -22.25 15.04 -21.92
N MET A 146 -21.01 15.49 -21.66
CA MET A 146 -19.82 14.79 -22.16
C MET A 146 -19.70 13.37 -21.60
N THR A 147 -20.16 13.15 -20.36
CA THR A 147 -20.18 11.82 -19.76
C THR A 147 -21.08 10.87 -20.56
N GLU A 148 -22.21 11.35 -21.07
CA GLU A 148 -23.15 10.55 -21.87
C GLU A 148 -22.53 10.14 -23.22
N GLU A 149 -21.86 11.08 -23.89
CA GLU A 149 -21.16 10.83 -25.16
C GLU A 149 -19.99 9.85 -24.99
N VAL A 150 -19.17 10.07 -23.96
CA VAL A 150 -18.04 9.17 -23.64
C VAL A 150 -18.57 7.78 -23.28
N TYR A 151 -19.63 7.69 -22.48
CA TYR A 151 -20.24 6.42 -22.10
C TYR A 151 -20.75 5.65 -23.32
N SER A 152 -21.47 6.33 -24.21
CA SER A 152 -22.03 5.73 -25.43
C SER A 152 -20.92 5.23 -26.35
N ARG A 153 -19.86 6.03 -26.53
CA ARG A 153 -18.73 5.66 -27.38
C ARG A 153 -17.90 4.51 -26.81
N MET A 154 -17.69 4.47 -25.50
CA MET A 154 -17.08 3.31 -24.85
C MET A 154 -17.97 2.05 -24.94
N TYR A 155 -19.29 2.22 -24.91
CA TYR A 155 -20.22 1.11 -25.09
C TYR A 155 -20.10 0.52 -26.50
N GLU A 156 -20.05 1.37 -27.53
CA GLU A 156 -19.82 1.00 -28.94
C GLU A 156 -18.46 0.33 -29.16
N GLU A 157 -17.42 0.76 -28.46
CA GLU A 157 -16.08 0.14 -28.48
C GLU A 157 -16.02 -1.22 -27.76
N GLY A 158 -17.15 -1.72 -27.24
CA GLY A 158 -17.25 -3.05 -26.65
C GLY A 158 -16.99 -3.11 -25.13
N PHE A 159 -16.87 -1.96 -24.46
CA PHE A 159 -16.69 -1.91 -23.00
C PHE A 159 -17.99 -2.10 -22.19
N ALA A 160 -19.12 -2.38 -22.85
CA ALA A 160 -20.45 -2.51 -22.25
C ALA A 160 -20.50 -3.35 -20.97
N LYS A 161 -19.76 -4.47 -20.92
CA LYS A 161 -19.78 -5.41 -19.78
C LYS A 161 -18.95 -4.94 -18.57
N VAL A 162 -18.10 -3.93 -18.76
CA VAL A 162 -17.09 -3.51 -17.77
C VAL A 162 -17.14 -2.01 -17.46
N LEU A 163 -18.08 -1.29 -18.07
CA LEU A 163 -18.36 0.11 -17.80
C LEU A 163 -19.06 0.25 -16.44
N PRO A 164 -18.57 1.12 -15.54
CA PRO A 164 -19.26 1.42 -14.29
C PRO A 164 -20.49 2.31 -14.57
N GLU A 165 -21.19 2.72 -13.53
CA GLU A 165 -22.24 3.73 -13.64
C GLU A 165 -21.70 5.05 -14.23
N LYS A 166 -22.56 5.79 -14.93
CA LYS A 166 -22.21 7.05 -15.60
C LYS A 166 -21.57 8.07 -14.66
N ASP A 167 -22.04 8.15 -13.41
CA ASP A 167 -21.46 9.04 -12.40
C ASP A 167 -19.97 8.76 -12.15
N ARG A 168 -19.54 7.50 -12.27
CA ARG A 168 -18.13 7.11 -12.10
C ARG A 168 -17.30 7.38 -13.35
N VAL A 169 -17.88 7.26 -14.54
CA VAL A 169 -17.26 7.70 -15.79
C VAL A 169 -17.04 9.21 -15.79
N ARG A 170 -17.97 9.99 -15.22
CA ARG A 170 -17.80 11.43 -15.01
C ARG A 170 -16.55 11.76 -14.21
N ASP A 171 -16.28 10.99 -13.15
CA ASP A 171 -15.09 11.17 -12.32
C ASP A 171 -13.80 10.81 -13.07
N TRP A 172 -13.84 9.83 -13.98
CA TRP A 172 -12.71 9.45 -14.82
C TRP A 172 -12.29 10.55 -15.80
N ILE A 173 -13.25 11.27 -16.39
CA ILE A 173 -12.98 12.31 -17.39
C ILE A 173 -12.75 13.71 -16.78
N LYS A 174 -13.13 13.91 -15.52
CA LYS A 174 -12.97 15.19 -14.81
C LYS A 174 -11.54 15.76 -14.82
N PRO A 175 -10.46 14.96 -14.69
CA PRO A 175 -9.09 15.45 -14.75
C PRO A 175 -8.73 16.14 -16.07
N VAL A 176 -9.27 15.67 -17.19
CA VAL A 176 -9.02 16.25 -18.54
C VAL A 176 -10.08 17.28 -18.96
N ALA A 177 -11.15 17.45 -18.17
CA ALA A 177 -12.21 18.40 -18.47
C ALA A 177 -11.71 19.85 -18.45
N PRO A 178 -12.00 20.65 -19.50
CA PRO A 178 -11.72 22.08 -19.53
C PRO A 178 -12.39 22.83 -18.38
N SER A 179 -11.81 23.98 -17.99
CA SER A 179 -12.30 24.79 -16.85
C SER A 179 -13.77 25.22 -16.99
N PHE A 180 -14.23 25.51 -18.20
CA PHE A 180 -15.63 25.84 -18.47
C PHE A 180 -16.55 24.63 -18.25
N ALA A 181 -16.12 23.41 -18.61
CA ALA A 181 -16.96 22.21 -18.55
C ALA A 181 -17.17 21.70 -17.12
N ARG A 182 -16.27 22.04 -16.19
CA ARG A 182 -16.30 21.62 -14.77
C ARG A 182 -17.33 22.34 -13.91
N LYS A 183 -17.81 23.52 -14.31
CA LYS A 183 -18.76 24.29 -13.51
C LYS A 183 -20.11 23.56 -13.46
N GLY A 184 -20.53 23.16 -12.27
CA GLY A 184 -21.83 22.53 -12.03
C GLY A 184 -22.97 23.45 -12.47
N GLY A 185 -23.94 22.90 -13.20
CA GLY A 185 -25.03 23.68 -13.81
C GLY A 185 -26.24 23.93 -12.91
N ARG A 186 -26.18 23.63 -11.59
CA ARG A 186 -27.33 23.87 -10.71
C ARG A 186 -27.28 25.33 -10.21
N PRO A 187 -28.15 26.24 -10.69
CA PRO A 187 -28.30 27.55 -10.07
C PRO A 187 -28.70 27.36 -8.59
N PRO A 188 -28.16 28.17 -7.67
CA PRO A 188 -28.57 28.12 -6.26
C PRO A 188 -30.08 28.34 -6.16
N LYS A 189 -30.75 27.53 -5.34
CA LYS A 189 -32.19 27.67 -5.09
C LYS A 189 -32.44 29.07 -4.51
N PRO A 190 -33.33 29.90 -5.09
CA PRO A 190 -33.60 31.22 -4.52
C PRO A 190 -34.16 31.03 -3.10
N SER A 191 -33.53 31.68 -2.12
CA SER A 191 -34.07 31.77 -0.76
C SER A 191 -35.38 32.54 -0.83
N ARG A 192 -36.48 31.93 -0.39
CA ARG A 192 -37.73 32.66 -0.19
C ARG A 192 -37.50 33.65 0.95
N LEU A 193 -37.36 34.93 0.61
CA LEU A 193 -37.52 36.05 1.52
C LEU A 193 -39.02 36.32 1.70
#